data_AF-A0A0R1NIX7-F1
#
_entry.id   AF-A0A0R1NIX7-F1
#
_cell.length_a   1.000
_cell.length_b   1.000
_cell.length_c   1.000
_cell.angle_alpha   90.00
_cell.angle_beta   90.00
_cell.angle_gamma   90.00
#
_symmetry.space_group_name_H-M   'P 1'
#
loop_
_entity.id
_entity.type
_entity.pdbx_description
1 polymer ?
#
loop_
_entity_poly.entity_id
_entity_poly.type
_entity_poly.pdbx_seq_one_letter_code
_entity_poly.pdbx_strand_id
1 'polypeptide(L)'
;MLRSIKKRNNVVGSPEIDSFSGALRRKRADRGVFITTSSFTSGAKEAAKQLNVALVDGEMLTNLMVQYKVGVQVQQTYELYDIDDDFFAE
;
A
#
# COMPACT_ATOMS: atom_id res chain seq x y z
N MET A 1 5.46 9.39 13.99
CA MET A 1 4.77 8.39 13.14
C MET A 1 3.82 7.60 14.03
N LEU A 2 2.51 7.80 13.94
CA LEU A 2 1.52 7.04 14.71
C LEU A 2 1.07 5.85 13.85
N ARG A 3 1.31 4.61 14.30
CA ARG A 3 0.85 3.40 13.62
C ARG A 3 -0.39 2.85 14.34
N SER A 4 -1.48 2.69 13.60
CA SER A 4 -2.66 1.91 13.99
C SER A 4 -2.70 0.66 13.11
N ILE A 5 -2.76 -0.54 13.69
CA ILE A 5 -2.90 -1.81 12.95
C ILE A 5 -4.21 -2.45 13.41
N LYS A 6 -5.25 -2.44 12.56
CA LYS A 6 -6.55 -3.10 12.80
C LYS A 6 -6.63 -4.42 12.00
N LYS A 7 -7.14 -5.49 12.64
CA LYS A 7 -7.24 -6.86 12.10
C LYS A 7 -8.21 -7.00 10.90
N ARG A 8 -7.86 -7.97 10.05
CA ARG A 8 -8.45 -8.55 8.82
C ARG A 8 -9.97 -8.36 8.64
N ASN A 9 -10.37 -7.94 7.44
CA ASN A 9 -11.74 -7.60 6.94
C ASN A 9 -12.33 -6.21 7.26
N ASN A 10 -11.54 -5.25 7.74
CA ASN A 10 -12.03 -3.89 7.91
C ASN A 10 -11.60 -3.00 6.74
N VAL A 11 -12.49 -2.83 5.77
CA VAL A 11 -12.35 -1.77 4.77
C VAL A 11 -12.37 -0.44 5.53
N VAL A 12 -11.33 0.36 5.38
CA VAL A 12 -11.21 1.63 6.09
C VAL A 12 -12.21 2.64 5.53
N GLY A 13 -13.04 3.20 6.40
CA GLY A 13 -14.05 4.19 6.06
C GLY A 13 -13.56 5.63 6.25
N SER A 14 -14.41 6.59 5.87
CA SER A 14 -14.15 8.02 6.14
C SER A 14 -13.96 8.34 7.64
N PRO A 15 -14.68 7.72 8.62
CA PRO A 15 -14.51 8.09 10.03
C PRO A 15 -13.09 7.87 10.55
N GLU A 16 -12.39 6.82 10.07
CA GLU A 16 -10.99 6.59 10.40
C GLU A 16 -10.06 7.69 9.84
N ILE A 17 -10.34 8.17 8.62
CA ILE A 17 -9.56 9.25 7.98
C ILE A 17 -9.80 10.58 8.69
N ASP A 18 -11.05 10.88 9.04
CA ASP A 18 -11.42 12.09 9.77
C ASP A 18 -10.77 12.14 11.16
N SER A 19 -10.83 11.01 11.88
CA SER A 19 -10.17 10.85 13.18
C SER A 19 -8.66 11.04 13.09
N PHE A 20 -8.03 10.47 12.06
CA PHE A 20 -6.60 10.65 11.80
C PHE A 20 -6.24 12.11 11.48
N SER A 21 -7.03 12.80 10.65
CA SER A 21 -6.82 14.22 10.33
C SER A 21 -6.94 15.11 11.58
N GLY A 22 -7.91 14.81 12.46
CA GLY A 22 -8.02 15.46 13.77
C GLY A 22 -6.75 15.30 14.62
N ALA A 23 -6.11 14.14 14.58
CA ALA A 23 -4.83 13.90 15.26
C ALA A 23 -3.66 14.68 14.62
N LEU A 24 -3.60 14.80 13.28
CA LEU A 24 -2.59 15.61 12.59
C LEU A 24 -2.67 17.09 12.98
N ARG A 25 -3.89 17.65 13.01
CA ARG A 25 -4.13 19.04 13.41
C ARG A 25 -3.63 19.32 14.82
N ARG A 26 -3.86 18.39 15.77
CA ARG A 26 -3.31 18.50 17.14
C ARG A 26 -1.78 18.50 17.19
N LYS A 27 -1.13 17.92 16.18
CA LYS A 27 0.33 17.90 16.03
C LYS A 27 0.86 19.01 15.12
N ARG A 28 0.01 19.95 14.68
CA ARG A 28 0.36 21.02 13.73
C ARG A 28 1.02 20.49 12.46
N ALA A 29 0.55 19.34 11.97
CA ALA A 29 1.01 18.75 10.72
C ALA A 29 0.03 19.08 9.59
N ASP A 30 0.55 19.55 8.46
CA ASP A 30 -0.27 19.96 7.30
C ASP A 30 -0.54 18.83 6.31
N ARG A 31 0.19 17.72 6.43
CA ARG A 31 0.07 16.52 5.59
C ARG A 31 0.29 15.27 6.43
N GLY A 32 -0.32 14.16 6.01
CA GLY A 32 -0.10 12.86 6.62
C GLY A 32 -0.19 11.72 5.61
N VAL A 33 0.39 10.58 5.99
CA VAL A 33 0.25 9.33 5.25
C VAL A 33 -0.49 8.34 6.13
N PHE A 34 -1.64 7.84 5.67
CA PHE A 34 -2.39 6.79 6.32
C PHE A 34 -2.05 5.46 5.65
N ILE A 35 -1.50 4.53 6.42
CA ILE A 35 -1.08 3.20 5.93
C ILE A 35 -1.98 2.14 6.58
N THR A 36 -2.52 1.23 5.78
CA THR A 36 -3.27 0.06 6.25
C THR A 36 -2.88 -1.18 5.43
N THR A 37 -3.05 -2.37 6.01
CA THR A 37 -2.93 -3.65 5.29
C THR A 37 -4.26 -4.09 4.65
N SER A 38 -5.33 -3.31 4.80
CA SER A 38 -6.64 -3.52 4.17
C SER A 38 -6.86 -2.55 3.01
N SER A 39 -8.08 -2.49 2.47
CA SER A 39 -8.50 -1.53 1.44
C SER A 39 -9.25 -0.33 2.03
N PHE A 40 -9.46 0.71 1.22
CA PHE A 40 -10.24 1.90 1.56
C PHE A 40 -11.58 1.93 0.81
N THR A 41 -12.64 2.42 1.46
CA THR A 41 -13.90 2.73 0.77
C THR A 41 -13.73 3.95 -0.15
N SER A 42 -14.68 4.16 -1.06
CA SER A 42 -14.74 5.39 -1.88
C SER A 42 -14.80 6.64 -0.99
N GLY A 43 -15.66 6.64 0.04
CA GLY A 43 -15.77 7.75 0.98
C GLY A 43 -14.48 8.05 1.74
N ALA A 44 -13.71 7.02 2.11
CA ALA A 44 -12.38 7.21 2.72
C ALA A 44 -11.39 7.88 1.75
N LYS A 45 -11.39 7.46 0.47
CA LYS A 45 -10.56 8.07 -0.58
C LYS A 45 -10.93 9.52 -0.84
N GLU A 46 -12.22 9.86 -0.82
CA GLU A 46 -12.71 11.23 -0.96
C GLU A 46 -12.32 12.11 0.22
N ALA A 47 -12.54 11.64 1.46
CA ALA A 47 -12.14 12.36 2.66
C ALA A 47 -10.63 12.64 2.67
N ALA A 48 -9.81 11.66 2.30
CA ALA A 48 -8.36 11.80 2.26
C ALA A 48 -7.89 12.90 1.28
N LYS A 49 -8.54 13.02 0.11
CA LYS A 49 -8.26 14.09 -0.87
C LYS A 49 -8.53 15.47 -0.28
N GLN A 50 -9.63 15.65 0.46
CA GLN A 50 -9.99 16.93 1.07
C GLN A 50 -9.09 17.31 2.25
N LEU A 51 -8.55 16.30 2.94
CA LEU A 51 -7.82 16.47 4.19
C LEU A 51 -6.28 16.45 4.03
N ASN A 52 -5.77 16.49 2.79
CA ASN A 52 -4.34 16.38 2.48
C ASN A 52 -3.66 15.13 3.08
N VAL A 53 -4.37 14.00 3.05
CA VAL A 53 -3.88 12.71 3.54
C VAL A 53 -3.58 11.80 2.34
N ALA A 54 -2.33 11.36 2.22
CA ALA A 54 -1.97 10.30 1.27
C ALA A 54 -2.37 8.93 1.84
N LEU A 55 -2.89 8.06 0.99
CA LEU A 55 -3.33 6.71 1.36
C LEU A 55 -2.36 5.66 0.81
N VAL A 56 -2.02 4.68 1.64
CA VAL A 56 -1.28 3.47 1.23
C VAL A 56 -2.06 2.27 1.76
N ASP A 57 -2.67 1.51 0.87
CA ASP A 57 -3.38 0.27 1.19
C ASP A 57 -2.46 -0.94 1.11
N GLY A 58 -2.99 -2.12 1.42
CA GLY A 58 -2.21 -3.35 1.45
C GLY A 58 -1.60 -3.73 0.10
N GLU A 59 -2.31 -3.47 -1.00
CA GLU A 59 -1.83 -3.77 -2.36
C GLU A 59 -0.68 -2.84 -2.73
N MET A 60 -0.87 -1.52 -2.58
CA MET A 60 0.17 -0.53 -2.82
C MET A 60 1.38 -0.78 -1.92
N LEU A 61 1.17 -1.07 -0.63
CA LEU A 61 2.23 -1.39 0.31
C LEU A 61 3.05 -2.60 -0.15
N THR A 62 2.38 -3.66 -0.61
CA THR A 62 3.05 -4.88 -1.09
C THR A 62 3.86 -4.61 -2.36
N ASN A 63 3.29 -3.86 -3.30
CA ASN A 63 3.99 -3.47 -4.53
C ASN A 63 5.25 -2.64 -4.22
N LEU A 64 5.16 -1.70 -3.28
CA LEU A 64 6.31 -0.93 -2.81
C LEU A 64 7.36 -1.82 -2.13
N MET A 65 6.93 -2.77 -1.29
CA MET A 65 7.84 -3.71 -0.63
C MET A 65 8.63 -4.54 -1.63
N VAL A 66 7.97 -5.05 -2.68
CA VAL A 66 8.62 -5.81 -3.75
C VAL A 66 9.54 -4.92 -4.59
N GLN A 67 9.04 -3.78 -5.06
CA GLN A 67 9.79 -2.85 -5.92
C GLN A 67 11.09 -2.37 -5.26
N TYR A 68 11.04 -2.03 -3.98
CA TYR A 68 12.19 -1.53 -3.23
C TYR A 68 12.92 -2.60 -2.43
N LYS A 69 12.52 -3.88 -2.55
CA LYS A 69 13.10 -5.02 -1.82
C LYS A 69 13.13 -4.82 -0.30
N VAL A 70 12.09 -4.19 0.25
CA VAL A 70 11.97 -3.93 1.70
C VAL A 70 11.19 -5.06 2.37
N GLY A 71 11.84 -5.76 3.31
CA GLY A 71 11.18 -6.79 4.11
C GLY A 71 10.73 -8.02 3.32
N VAL A 72 11.27 -8.23 2.12
CA VAL A 72 11.01 -9.37 1.25
C VAL A 72 12.32 -10.11 0.95
N GLN A 73 12.21 -11.40 0.67
CA GLN A 73 13.32 -12.24 0.22
C GLN A 73 12.88 -13.05 -0.99
N VAL A 74 13.78 -13.24 -1.95
CA VAL A 74 13.52 -14.16 -3.06
C VAL A 74 13.51 -15.57 -2.49
N GLN A 75 12.34 -16.21 -2.53
CA GLN A 75 12.20 -17.59 -2.05
C GLN A 75 12.64 -18.60 -3.12
N GLN A 76 12.33 -18.34 -4.38
CA GLN A 76 12.66 -19.21 -5.51
C GLN A 76 12.75 -18.39 -6.80
N THR A 77 13.72 -18.72 -7.64
CA THR A 77 13.84 -18.19 -9.01
C THR A 77 13.45 -19.30 -9.97
N TYR A 78 12.61 -18.98 -10.95
CA TYR A 78 12.27 -19.89 -12.04
C TYR A 78 12.83 -19.34 -13.34
N GLU A 79 13.54 -20.20 -14.06
CA GLU A 79 14.02 -19.92 -15.41
C GLU A 79 13.08 -20.62 -16.39
N LEU A 80 12.55 -19.84 -17.32
CA LEU A 80 11.74 -20.36 -18.41
C LEU A 80 12.64 -20.39 -19.66
N TYR A 81 12.85 -21.60 -20.17
CA TYR A 81 13.59 -21.84 -21.40
C TYR A 81 12.60 -22.11 -22.52
N ASP A 82 12.88 -21.55 -23.69
CA ASP A 82 12.21 -21.91 -24.94
C ASP A 82 13.21 -22.63 -25.85
N ILE A 83 12.70 -23.42 -26.79
CA ILE A 83 13.54 -24.11 -27.76
C ILE A 83 13.96 -23.10 -28.82
N ASP A 84 15.28 -22.99 -29.03
CA ASP A 84 15.85 -22.22 -30.12
C ASP A 84 15.87 -23.07 -31.38
N ASP A 85 14.78 -23.03 -32.16
CA ASP A 85 14.64 -23.83 -33.38
C ASP A 85 15.73 -23.49 -34.44
N ASP A 86 16.27 -22.26 -34.44
CA ASP A 86 17.32 -21.83 -35.38
C ASP A 86 18.66 -22.52 -35.05
N PHE A 87 18.95 -22.75 -33.76
CA PHE A 87 20.14 -23.50 -33.33
C PHE A 87 20.12 -24.97 -33.81
N PHE A 88 18.93 -25.57 -33.96
CA PHE A 88 18.78 -26.98 -34.35
C PHE A 88 18.53 -27.19 -35.86
N ALA A 89 18.65 -26.14 -36.68
CA ALA A 89 18.35 -26.19 -38.12
C ALA A 89 19.56 -26.58 -39.03
N GLU A 90 20.76 -26.82 -38.47
CA GLU A 90 21.94 -27.42 -39.15
C GLU A 90 22.06 -28.93 -38.89
#